data_AF-A0A2N5LM75-F1
#
_entry.id   AF-A0A2N5LM75-F1
#
_cell.length_a   1.000
_cell.length_b   1.000
_cell.length_c   1.000
_cell.angle_alpha   90.00
_cell.angle_beta   90.00
_cell.angle_gamma   90.00
#
_symmetry.space_group_name_H-M   'P 1'
#
loop_
_entity.id
_entity.type
_entity.pdbx_description
1 polymer ?
#
loop_
_entity_poly.entity_id
_entity_poly.type
_entity_poly.pdbx_seq_one_letter_code
_entity_poly.pdbx_strand_id
1 'polypeptide(L)'
;ATYTVSISNPSTEDTVVTVTISDGSTEGSADYTAPVTQNVTIPAGQTSVDITVPIVNDNVFEGPEDFNVAVTAVTAGTATIGTNNSVTTTIYDDGTTNGTDPVDPTDPTAGDDTPIVSITGTASLNEMAADGTPN
;
A
#
# COMPACT_ATOMS: atom_id res chain seq x y z
N ALA A 1 6.95 -3.12 0.42
CA ALA A 1 7.22 -3.50 -0.98
C ALA A 1 8.72 -3.41 -1.30
N THR A 2 9.23 -4.27 -2.17
CA THR A 2 10.63 -4.27 -2.63
C THR A 2 10.67 -4.16 -4.15
N TYR A 3 11.56 -3.32 -4.68
CA TYR A 3 11.76 -3.09 -6.11
C TYR A 3 13.23 -3.29 -6.46
N THR A 4 13.49 -3.91 -7.60
CA THR A 4 14.86 -4.11 -8.09
C THR A 4 15.16 -3.11 -9.20
N VAL A 5 16.13 -2.24 -8.97
CA VAL A 5 16.68 -1.34 -10.00
C VAL A 5 17.82 -2.08 -10.70
N SER A 6 17.81 -2.14 -12.03
CA SER A 6 18.81 -2.90 -12.80
C SER A 6 19.36 -2.16 -14.02
N ILE A 7 20.58 -2.53 -14.41
CA ILE A 7 21.25 -2.18 -15.67
C ILE A 7 21.52 -3.46 -16.47
N SER A 8 21.52 -3.38 -17.79
CA SER A 8 21.58 -4.57 -18.67
C SER A 8 22.93 -5.30 -18.65
N ASN A 9 24.00 -4.60 -18.27
CA ASN A 9 25.37 -5.11 -18.23
C ASN A 9 26.12 -4.46 -17.07
N PRO A 10 27.12 -5.13 -16.46
CA PRO A 10 27.95 -4.54 -15.43
C PRO A 10 28.65 -3.26 -15.91
N SER A 11 28.65 -2.23 -15.08
CA SER A 11 29.46 -1.02 -15.28
C SER A 11 30.82 -1.17 -14.58
N THR A 12 31.87 -0.54 -15.12
CA THR A 12 33.17 -0.44 -14.44
C THR A 12 33.20 0.65 -13.37
N GLU A 13 32.17 1.48 -13.31
CA GLU A 13 31.97 2.57 -12.35
C GLU A 13 30.61 2.40 -11.64
N ASP A 14 30.48 2.97 -10.45
CA ASP A 14 29.19 3.05 -9.78
C ASP A 14 28.17 3.79 -10.66
N THR A 15 26.97 3.22 -10.77
CA THR A 15 25.85 3.87 -11.44
C THR A 15 24.90 4.41 -10.38
N VAL A 16 24.70 5.73 -10.37
CA VAL A 16 23.78 6.38 -9.44
C VAL A 16 22.55 6.84 -10.21
N VAL A 17 21.38 6.41 -9.76
CA VAL A 17 20.11 6.81 -10.34
C VAL A 17 19.23 7.51 -9.30
N THR A 18 18.37 8.40 -9.77
CA THR A 18 17.32 8.99 -8.96
C THR A 18 16.04 8.19 -9.18
N VAL A 19 15.51 7.64 -8.09
CA VAL A 19 14.19 7.02 -8.03
C VAL A 19 13.22 7.99 -7.35
N THR A 20 12.07 8.21 -7.97
CA THR A 20 10.98 8.99 -7.40
C THR A 20 9.79 8.10 -7.10
N ILE A 21 9.12 8.38 -5.99
CA ILE A 21 7.84 7.80 -5.61
C ILE A 21 6.81 8.92 -5.69
N SER A 22 5.71 8.69 -6.40
CA SER A 22 4.61 9.64 -6.52
C SER A 22 3.29 8.97 -6.22
N ASP A 23 2.44 9.69 -5.50
CA ASP A 23 1.08 9.24 -5.19
C ASP A 23 0.24 9.08 -6.46
N GLY A 24 -0.56 8.01 -6.48
CA GLY A 24 -1.70 7.84 -7.38
C GLY A 24 -2.97 8.22 -6.62
N SER A 25 -3.60 7.23 -5.97
CA SER A 25 -4.69 7.43 -5.01
C SER A 25 -4.26 7.39 -3.55
N THR A 26 -3.04 6.97 -3.24
CA THR A 26 -2.47 7.01 -1.88
C THR A 26 -2.40 8.41 -1.29
N GLU A 27 -2.65 8.55 0.01
CA GLU A 27 -2.47 9.75 0.84
C GLU A 27 -1.08 9.83 1.51
N GLY A 28 -0.04 9.39 0.80
CA GLY A 28 1.36 9.58 1.16
C GLY A 28 1.76 8.85 2.43
N SER A 29 2.03 9.58 3.53
CA SER A 29 2.50 8.98 4.78
C SER A 29 1.45 8.17 5.53
N ALA A 30 0.18 8.27 5.13
CA ALA A 30 -0.89 7.41 5.63
C ALA A 30 -0.68 5.95 5.17
N ASP A 31 -0.23 5.74 3.93
CA ASP A 31 -0.22 4.39 3.31
C ASP A 31 1.19 3.87 3.07
N TYR A 32 2.22 4.72 2.94
CA TYR A 32 3.61 4.29 2.85
C TYR A 32 4.61 5.29 3.45
N THR A 33 5.75 4.77 3.91
CA THR A 33 6.80 5.60 4.53
C THR A 33 8.11 5.51 3.73
N ALA A 34 8.19 6.27 2.64
CA ALA A 34 9.41 6.40 1.85
C ALA A 34 9.68 7.84 1.43
N PRO A 35 10.95 8.24 1.27
CA PRO A 35 11.26 9.54 0.66
C PRO A 35 10.72 9.59 -0.78
N VAL A 36 10.08 10.71 -1.13
CA VAL A 36 9.61 11.01 -2.50
C VAL A 36 10.74 10.87 -3.52
N THR A 37 11.98 11.15 -3.12
CA THR A 37 13.17 11.04 -3.98
C THR A 37 14.28 10.28 -3.26
N GLN A 38 14.85 9.28 -3.93
CA GLN A 38 15.95 8.44 -3.44
C GLN A 38 17.07 8.39 -4.47
N ASN A 39 18.32 8.54 -4.01
CA ASN A 39 19.49 8.27 -4.84
C ASN A 39 19.96 6.84 -4.59
N VAL A 40 19.93 6.03 -5.64
CA VAL A 40 20.16 4.58 -5.58
C VAL A 40 21.44 4.27 -6.34
N THR A 41 22.36 3.59 -5.69
CA THR A 41 23.66 3.24 -6.27
C THR A 41 23.71 1.76 -6.62
N ILE A 42 23.95 1.45 -7.89
CA ILE A 42 24.37 0.11 -8.34
C ILE A 42 25.90 0.12 -8.35
N PRO A 43 26.57 -0.64 -7.46
CA PRO A 43 28.02 -0.64 -7.39
C PRO A 43 28.68 -1.14 -8.67
N ALA A 44 29.89 -0.68 -8.97
CA ALA A 44 30.71 -1.19 -10.07
C ALA A 44 30.79 -2.73 -10.04
N GLY A 45 30.64 -3.36 -11.21
CA GLY A 45 30.62 -4.81 -11.39
C GLY A 45 29.27 -5.47 -11.08
N GLN A 46 28.34 -4.78 -10.42
CA GLN A 46 26.97 -5.27 -10.19
C GLN A 46 26.03 -4.82 -11.31
N THR A 47 24.90 -5.50 -11.41
CA THR A 47 23.84 -5.18 -12.39
C THR A 47 22.55 -4.74 -11.75
N SER A 48 22.41 -4.83 -10.42
CA SER A 48 21.18 -4.47 -9.73
C SER A 48 21.40 -4.14 -8.27
N VAL A 49 20.41 -3.46 -7.70
CA VAL A 49 20.25 -3.19 -6.28
C VAL A 49 18.76 -3.13 -5.96
N ASP A 50 18.40 -3.57 -4.76
CA ASP A 50 17.03 -3.48 -4.27
C ASP A 50 16.79 -2.17 -3.52
N ILE A 51 15.57 -1.66 -3.63
CA ILE A 51 15.03 -0.58 -2.81
C ILE A 51 13.74 -1.04 -2.14
N THR A 52 13.45 -0.50 -0.97
CA THR A 52 12.26 -0.85 -0.20
C THR A 52 11.37 0.36 0.00
N VAL A 53 10.06 0.17 -0.17
CA VAL A 53 9.01 1.12 0.21
C VAL A 53 8.19 0.45 1.31
N PRO A 54 8.39 0.82 2.59
CA PRO A 54 7.57 0.31 3.69
C PRO A 54 6.13 0.79 3.52
N ILE A 55 5.18 -0.14 3.64
CA ILE A 55 3.74 0.13 3.61
C ILE A 55 3.26 0.29 5.05
N VAL A 56 2.34 1.20 5.28
CA VAL A 56 1.69 1.44 6.57
C VAL A 56 0.42 0.58 6.61
N ASN A 57 0.19 -0.07 7.74
CA ASN A 57 -1.04 -0.79 8.01
C ASN A 57 -1.79 -0.04 9.11
N ASP A 58 -3.08 0.22 8.92
CA ASP A 58 -3.92 0.80 9.94
C ASP A 58 -5.21 0.00 10.15
N ASN A 59 -6.30 0.68 10.54
CA ASN A 59 -7.59 0.08 10.89
C ASN A 59 -8.76 0.74 10.12
N VAL A 60 -8.49 1.44 9.03
CA VAL A 60 -9.47 2.20 8.26
C VAL A 60 -9.60 1.59 6.87
N PHE A 61 -10.82 1.23 6.48
CA PHE A 61 -11.02 0.74 5.11
C PHE A 61 -11.03 1.92 4.14
N GLU A 62 -10.05 1.90 3.24
CA GLU A 62 -9.80 2.94 2.22
C GLU A 62 -10.04 2.40 0.81
N GLY A 63 -10.03 1.07 0.67
CA GLY A 63 -10.15 0.38 -0.61
C GLY A 63 -8.82 0.31 -1.36
N PRO A 64 -8.82 -0.06 -2.66
CA PRO A 64 -7.58 -0.15 -3.42
C PRO A 64 -6.97 1.23 -3.67
N GLU A 65 -5.71 1.38 -3.26
CA GLU A 65 -4.94 2.59 -3.50
C GLU A 65 -3.67 2.31 -4.29
N ASP A 66 -3.16 3.27 -5.06
CA ASP A 66 -1.95 3.06 -5.84
C ASP A 66 -0.96 4.22 -5.77
N PHE A 67 0.32 3.86 -5.92
CA PHE A 67 1.44 4.78 -6.07
C PHE A 67 2.38 4.31 -7.19
N ASN A 68 3.17 5.23 -7.73
CA ASN A 68 4.14 4.95 -8.80
C ASN A 68 5.57 5.08 -8.30
N VAL A 69 6.43 4.11 -8.67
CA VAL A 69 7.87 4.14 -8.44
C VAL A 69 8.57 4.24 -9.78
N ALA A 70 9.39 5.26 -10.00
CA ALA A 70 10.03 5.54 -11.29
C ALA A 70 11.51 5.91 -11.18
N VAL A 71 12.34 5.40 -12.08
CA VAL A 71 13.69 5.91 -12.33
C VAL A 71 13.58 7.13 -13.25
N THR A 72 13.93 8.31 -12.73
CA THR A 72 13.72 9.60 -13.42
C THR A 72 15.01 10.26 -13.89
N ALA A 73 16.15 9.91 -13.29
CA ALA A 73 17.45 10.40 -13.73
C ALA A 73 18.56 9.36 -13.50
N VAL A 74 19.61 9.45 -14.32
CA VAL A 74 20.93 8.86 -14.02
C VAL A 74 21.84 10.02 -13.68
N THR A 75 22.35 10.06 -12.45
CA THR A 75 23.14 11.19 -11.92
C THR A 75 24.64 10.90 -11.92
N ALA A 76 25.05 9.63 -12.03
CA ALA A 76 26.43 9.22 -12.27
C ALA A 76 26.50 7.88 -13.02
N GLY A 77 27.60 7.66 -13.75
CA GLY A 77 27.81 6.50 -14.61
C GLY A 77 27.39 6.73 -16.07
N THR A 78 27.41 5.65 -16.86
CA THR A 78 27.18 5.69 -18.32
C THR A 78 25.86 5.06 -18.76
N ALA A 79 25.06 4.56 -17.81
CA ALA A 79 23.77 3.96 -18.09
C ALA A 79 22.77 4.99 -18.64
N THR A 80 21.79 4.50 -19.39
CA THR A 80 20.64 5.28 -19.85
C THR A 80 19.35 4.69 -19.31
N ILE A 81 18.31 5.50 -19.17
CA ILE A 81 17.00 5.07 -18.69
C ILE A 81 16.31 4.28 -19.81
N GLY A 82 15.94 3.02 -19.53
CA GLY A 82 15.20 2.15 -20.44
C GLY A 82 13.70 2.47 -20.48
N THR A 83 12.96 1.75 -21.33
CA THR A 83 11.50 1.94 -21.45
C THR A 83 10.70 1.40 -20.25
N ASN A 84 11.24 0.38 -19.57
CA ASN A 84 10.65 -0.17 -18.35
C ASN A 84 11.27 0.51 -17.12
N ASN A 85 10.99 1.80 -16.94
CA ASN A 85 11.58 2.63 -15.88
C ASN A 85 10.60 2.98 -14.76
N SER A 86 9.36 2.47 -14.79
CA SER A 86 8.40 2.72 -13.74
C SER A 86 7.51 1.50 -13.46
N VAL A 87 6.98 1.45 -12.24
CA VAL A 87 6.06 0.44 -11.76
C VAL A 87 4.97 1.13 -10.95
N THR A 88 3.70 0.91 -11.30
CA THR A 88 2.56 1.26 -10.45
C THR A 88 2.30 0.10 -9.50
N THR A 89 2.17 0.39 -8.21
CA THR A 89 1.92 -0.58 -7.14
C THR A 89 0.60 -0.25 -6.49
N THR A 90 -0.26 -1.25 -6.36
CA THR A 90 -1.54 -1.14 -5.63
C THR A 90 -1.39 -1.70 -4.23
N ILE A 91 -1.85 -0.96 -3.23
CA ILE A 91 -2.02 -1.35 -1.84
C ILE A 91 -3.47 -1.83 -1.68
N TYR A 92 -3.63 -2.90 -0.92
CA TYR A 92 -4.92 -3.45 -0.55
C TYR A 92 -4.96 -3.54 0.96
N ASP A 93 -6.08 -3.12 1.55
CA ASP A 93 -6.37 -3.32 2.96
C ASP A 93 -6.30 -4.80 3.32
N ASP A 94 -6.04 -5.07 4.60
CA ASP A 94 -5.83 -6.41 5.06
C ASP A 94 -7.04 -7.32 4.77
N GLY A 95 -6.73 -8.57 4.46
CA GLY A 95 -7.74 -9.51 4.00
C GLY A 95 -8.38 -9.18 2.63
N THR A 96 -7.99 -8.13 1.91
CA THR A 96 -8.52 -7.83 0.55
C THR A 96 -7.50 -8.11 -0.56
N THR A 97 -7.98 -8.41 -1.79
CA THR A 97 -7.10 -8.67 -2.96
C THR A 97 -7.26 -7.71 -4.13
N ASN A 98 -8.47 -7.17 -4.31
CA ASN A 98 -8.81 -6.18 -5.34
C ASN A 98 -9.91 -5.23 -4.84
N GLY A 99 -9.95 -5.00 -3.51
CA GLY A 99 -10.99 -4.23 -2.84
C GLY A 99 -12.38 -4.88 -2.80
N THR A 100 -12.53 -6.14 -3.23
CA THR A 100 -13.86 -6.77 -3.41
C THR A 100 -14.01 -8.17 -2.84
N ASP A 101 -12.98 -8.77 -2.25
CA ASP A 101 -13.07 -10.16 -1.74
C ASP A 101 -12.21 -10.38 -0.47
N PRO A 102 -12.81 -10.76 0.68
CA PRO A 102 -12.06 -11.29 1.80
C PRO A 102 -11.40 -12.61 1.40
N VAL A 103 -10.06 -12.64 1.33
CA VAL A 103 -9.31 -13.80 0.80
C VAL A 103 -9.36 -15.04 1.68
N ASP A 104 -9.87 -14.94 2.91
CA ASP A 104 -9.94 -16.05 3.84
C ASP A 104 -11.16 -15.94 4.78
N PRO A 105 -12.18 -16.81 4.64
CA PRO A 105 -13.34 -16.84 5.52
C PRO A 105 -13.04 -17.34 6.95
N THR A 106 -11.80 -17.75 7.22
CA THR A 106 -11.30 -18.16 8.55
C THR A 106 -10.29 -17.18 9.14
N ASP A 107 -9.92 -16.13 8.41
CA ASP A 107 -9.05 -15.07 8.90
C ASP A 107 -9.86 -14.11 9.78
N PRO A 108 -9.56 -13.99 11.09
CA PRO A 108 -10.25 -13.06 11.97
C PRO A 108 -10.03 -11.59 11.59
N THR A 109 -9.10 -11.28 10.69
CA THR A 109 -8.86 -9.93 10.16
C THR A 109 -9.43 -9.71 8.75
N ALA A 110 -10.15 -10.68 8.17
CA ALA A 110 -10.74 -10.51 6.84
C ALA A 110 -11.82 -9.41 6.84
N GLY A 111 -11.44 -8.22 6.38
CA GLY A 111 -12.31 -7.03 6.40
C GLY A 111 -12.50 -6.43 7.79
N ASP A 112 -11.52 -6.56 8.70
CA ASP A 112 -11.54 -5.90 10.04
C ASP A 112 -11.72 -4.38 9.90
N ASP A 113 -11.17 -3.83 8.83
CA ASP A 113 -11.22 -2.39 8.54
C ASP A 113 -12.61 -1.94 8.05
N THR A 114 -13.50 -2.87 7.68
CA THR A 114 -14.86 -2.54 7.23
C THR A 114 -15.77 -2.28 8.43
N PRO A 115 -16.37 -1.07 8.56
CA PRO A 115 -17.23 -0.76 9.69
C PRO A 115 -18.50 -1.64 9.70
N ILE A 116 -18.73 -2.34 10.81
CA ILE A 116 -19.93 -3.16 11.02
C ILE A 116 -20.98 -2.37 11.81
N VAL A 117 -22.18 -2.21 11.24
CA VAL A 117 -23.34 -1.67 11.96
C VAL A 117 -24.04 -2.80 12.71
N SER A 118 -24.20 -2.64 14.03
CA SER A 118 -25.00 -3.53 14.87
C SER A 118 -26.07 -2.75 15.64
N ILE A 119 -27.18 -3.42 15.95
CA ILE A 119 -28.22 -2.89 16.82
C ILE A 119 -28.52 -3.91 17.91
N THR A 120 -28.56 -3.43 19.15
CA THR A 120 -29.01 -4.19 20.31
C THR A 120 -30.17 -3.45 20.95
N GLY A 121 -31.18 -4.16 21.43
CA GLY A 121 -32.35 -3.54 22.02
C GLY A 121 -33.18 -4.51 22.83
N THR A 122 -34.26 -4.00 23.40
CA THR A 122 -35.19 -4.78 24.22
C THR A 122 -35.86 -5.85 23.37
N ALA A 123 -35.54 -7.12 23.60
CA ALA A 123 -36.09 -8.24 22.84
C ALA A 123 -37.60 -8.47 23.10
N SER A 124 -38.08 -8.01 24.25
CA SER A 124 -39.47 -8.08 24.65
C SER A 124 -39.79 -6.99 25.67
N LEU A 125 -40.94 -6.36 25.50
CA LEU A 125 -41.51 -5.37 26.42
C LEU A 125 -42.96 -5.78 26.69
N ASN A 126 -43.40 -5.68 27.94
CA ASN A 126 -44.81 -5.79 28.27
C ASN A 126 -45.45 -4.40 28.11
N GLU A 127 -46.57 -4.32 27.40
CA GLU A 127 -47.38 -3.10 27.42
C GLU A 127 -47.99 -2.97 28.81
N MET A 128 -47.65 -1.91 29.55
CA MET A 128 -48.54 -1.47 30.62
C MET A 128 -49.66 -0.69 29.96
N ALA A 129 -50.91 -1.03 30.26
CA ALA A 129 -52.05 -0.22 29.87
C ALA A 129 -51.81 1.23 30.33
N ALA A 130 -52.02 2.20 29.44
CA ALA A 130 -51.85 3.63 29.73
C ALA A 130 -52.83 4.16 30.81
N ASP A 131 -53.71 3.30 31.35
CA ASP A 131 -54.82 3.67 32.22
C ASP A 131 -54.59 3.42 33.72
N GLY A 132 -53.43 2.89 34.12
CA GLY A 132 -53.07 2.75 35.53
C GLY A 132 -53.91 1.73 36.31
N THR A 133 -54.59 0.79 35.65
CA THR A 133 -55.26 -0.31 36.36
C THR A 133 -54.35 -1.55 36.46
N PRO A 134 -54.22 -2.18 37.65
CA PRO A 134 -53.46 -3.41 37.81
C PRO A 134 -54.21 -4.59 37.14
N ASN A 135 -53.46 -5.50 36.52
CA ASN A 135 -53.94 -6.83 36.10
C ASN A 135 -54.63 -7.57 37.25
#